data_AF-A0A9D1JC26-F1
#
_entry.id   AF-A0A9D1JC26-F1
#
_cell.length_a   1.000
_cell.length_b   1.000
_cell.length_c   1.000
_cell.angle_alpha   90.00
_cell.angle_beta   90.00
_cell.angle_gamma   90.00
#
_symmetry.space_group_name_H-M   'P 1'
#
loop_
_entity.id
_entity.type
_entity.pdbx_description
1 polymer ?
#
loop_
_entity_poly.entity_id
_entity_poly.type
_entity_poly.pdbx_seq_one_letter_code
_entity_poly.pdbx_strand_id
1 'polypeptide(L)'
;MEGLKAIGVFAVCNTGGICVHAIDHTEEKVLASMNGRDPEWYPITEQPPLEITGEEKDAETMEPGFFFGSFFVPFSEVMRV
;
A
#
# COMPACT_ATOMS: atom_id res chain seq x y z
N MET A 1 -14.67 -10.22 16.31
CA MET A 1 -13.83 -9.08 15.90
C MET A 1 -14.13 -8.86 14.44
N GLU A 2 -15.08 -7.97 14.14
CA GLU A 2 -15.36 -7.61 12.75
C GLU A 2 -14.11 -6.90 12.23
N GLY A 3 -13.37 -7.55 11.33
CA GLY A 3 -12.22 -6.92 10.70
C GLY A 3 -12.68 -5.66 9.97
N LEU A 4 -11.95 -4.56 10.14
CA LEU A 4 -12.19 -3.33 9.39
C LEU A 4 -12.26 -3.68 7.89
N LYS A 5 -13.32 -3.24 7.21
CA LYS A 5 -13.50 -3.50 5.78
C LYS A 5 -12.30 -2.92 5.01
N ALA A 6 -11.70 -3.71 4.13
CA ALA A 6 -10.66 -3.22 3.23
C ALA A 6 -11.30 -2.41 2.09
N ILE A 7 -10.70 -1.28 1.73
CA ILE A 7 -11.02 -0.48 0.54
C ILE A 7 -10.10 -0.82 -0.64
N GLY A 8 -8.99 -1.49 -0.36
CA GLY A 8 -8.06 -1.99 -1.37
C GLY A 8 -7.13 -3.06 -0.82
N VAL A 9 -6.52 -3.83 -1.72
CA VAL A 9 -5.59 -4.90 -1.38
C VAL A 9 -4.40 -4.86 -2.33
N PHE A 10 -3.19 -4.86 -1.77
CA PHE A 10 -1.96 -5.15 -2.48
C PHE A 10 -1.62 -6.63 -2.29
N ALA A 11 -1.52 -7.38 -3.39
CA ALA A 11 -1.21 -8.81 -3.34
C ALA A 11 0.29 -9.03 -3.11
N VAL A 12 0.65 -9.68 -1.99
CA VAL A 12 2.05 -10.03 -1.70
C VAL A 12 2.36 -11.43 -2.23
N CYS A 13 1.43 -12.38 -2.08
CA CYS A 13 1.49 -13.72 -2.63
C CYS A 13 0.08 -14.32 -2.75
N ASN A 14 -0.03 -15.55 -3.27
CA ASN A 14 -1.32 -16.22 -3.50
C ASN A 14 -2.22 -16.33 -2.25
N THR A 15 -1.63 -16.31 -1.05
CA THR A 15 -2.34 -16.48 0.23
C THR A 15 -2.22 -15.26 1.15
N GLY A 16 -1.54 -14.19 0.70
CA GLY A 16 -1.17 -13.06 1.54
C GLY A 16 -1.34 -11.74 0.83
N GLY A 17 -1.99 -10.78 1.48
CA GLY A 17 -2.17 -9.43 0.98
C GLY A 17 -2.10 -8.39 2.07
N ILE A 18 -1.63 -7.20 1.70
CA ILE A 18 -1.71 -6.01 2.54
C ILE A 18 -3.04 -5.33 2.26
N CYS A 19 -3.93 -5.32 3.24
CA CYS A 19 -5.22 -4.68 3.17
C CYS A 19 -5.08 -3.20 3.52
N VAL A 20 -5.58 -2.31 2.68
CA VAL A 20 -5.76 -0.89 2.98
C VAL A 20 -7.19 -0.68 3.44
N HIS A 21 -7.37 -0.05 4.59
CA HIS A 21 -8.68 0.15 5.23
C HIS A 21 -9.15 1.60 5.16
N ALA A 22 -8.22 2.56 5.23
CA ALA A 22 -8.51 3.98 5.15
C ALA A 22 -7.26 4.75 4.73
N ILE A 23 -7.46 5.90 4.08
CA ILE A 23 -6.41 6.87 3.78
C ILE A 23 -6.83 8.18 4.42
N ASP A 24 -5.99 8.72 5.29
CA ASP A 24 -6.17 10.04 5.89
C ASP A 24 -5.23 11.01 5.18
N HIS A 25 -5.81 11.82 4.29
CA HIS A 25 -5.08 12.84 3.54
C HIS A 25 -4.72 14.08 4.37
N THR A 26 -5.32 14.24 5.56
CA THR A 26 -5.01 15.38 6.44
C THR A 26 -3.77 15.10 7.28
N GLU A 27 -3.63 13.87 7.78
CA GLU A 27 -2.46 13.43 8.55
C GLU A 27 -1.44 12.65 7.71
N GLU A 28 -1.62 12.61 6.38
CA GLU A 28 -0.75 11.92 5.42
C GLU A 28 -0.38 10.49 5.86
N LYS A 29 -1.40 9.69 6.20
CA LYS A 29 -1.23 8.33 6.70
C LYS A 29 -2.27 7.36 6.13
N VAL A 30 -1.93 6.09 6.13
CA VAL A 30 -2.77 4.99 5.65
C VAL A 30 -2.94 3.94 6.74
N LEU A 31 -4.18 3.47 6.94
CA LEU A 31 -4.48 2.38 7.84
C LEU A 31 -4.38 1.08 7.05
N ALA A 32 -3.40 0.24 7.38
CA ALA A 32 -3.14 -1.00 6.65
C ALA A 32 -2.93 -2.19 7.59
N SER A 33 -3.10 -3.40 7.06
CA SER A 33 -2.88 -4.65 7.81
C SER A 33 -2.41 -5.79 6.92
N MET A 34 -1.80 -6.81 7.54
CA MET A 34 -1.56 -8.09 6.88
C MET A 34 -2.81 -8.96 6.99
N ASN A 35 -3.41 -9.32 5.85
CA ASN A 35 -4.60 -10.18 5.77
C ASN A 35 -5.79 -9.71 6.63
N GLY A 36 -5.95 -8.39 6.81
CA GLY A 36 -7.07 -7.82 7.56
C GLY A 36 -6.94 -7.86 9.08
N ARG A 37 -5.76 -8.19 9.63
CA ARG A 37 -5.55 -8.38 11.08
C ARG A 37 -4.69 -7.27 11.67
N ASP A 38 -5.10 -6.78 12.84
CA ASP A 38 -4.36 -5.80 13.64
C ASP A 38 -3.89 -4.58 12.82
N PRO A 39 -4.83 -3.78 12.27
CA PRO A 39 -4.48 -2.67 11.41
C PRO A 39 -3.74 -1.56 12.15
N GLU A 40 -2.73 -1.02 11.49
CA GLU A 40 -1.85 0.03 12.00
C GLU A 40 -1.77 1.20 11.01
N TRP A 41 -1.45 2.38 11.53
CA TRP A 41 -1.25 3.58 10.73
C TRP A 41 0.20 3.68 10.27
N TYR A 42 0.38 3.81 8.96
CA TYR A 42 1.68 4.01 8.32
C TYR A 42 1.72 5.39 7.66
N PRO A 43 2.86 6.10 7.72
CA PRO A 43 3.01 7.36 7.00
C PRO A 43 2.98 7.13 5.50
N ILE A 44 2.32 8.03 4.78
CA ILE A 44 2.42 8.13 3.33
C ILE A 44 3.80 8.68 2.99
N THR A 45 4.40 8.11 1.96
CA THR A 45 5.70 8.54 1.44
C THR A 45 5.70 8.44 -0.07
N GLU A 46 6.76 8.93 -0.68
CA GLU A 46 6.99 8.85 -2.11
C GLU A 46 8.30 8.11 -2.36
N GLN A 47 8.31 7.25 -3.38
CA GLN A 47 9.51 6.59 -3.87
C GLN A 47 9.53 6.66 -5.40
N PRO A 48 10.71 6.68 -6.03
CA PRO A 48 10.77 6.46 -7.48
C PRO A 48 10.12 5.10 -7.81
N PRO A 49 9.37 4.98 -8.91
CA PRO A 49 8.78 3.73 -9.34
C PRO A 49 9.88 2.66 -9.43
N LEU A 50 9.66 1.55 -8.74
CA LEU A 50 10.55 0.40 -8.85
C LEU A 50 10.26 -0.29 -10.19
N GLU A 51 11.30 -0.56 -10.98
CA GLU A 51 11.24 -1.46 -12.15
C GLU A 51 10.97 -2.90 -11.67
N ILE A 52 9.73 -3.21 -11.28
CA ILE A 52 9.29 -4.59 -10.98
C ILE A 52 8.82 -5.27 -12.27
N THR A 53 8.29 -4.49 -13.20
CA THR A 53 8.02 -4.84 -14.59
C THR A 53 9.06 -4.10 -15.42
N GLY A 54 9.78 -4.75 -16.34
CA GLY A 54 10.83 -4.12 -17.17
C GLY A 54 10.31 -3.07 -18.18
N GLU A 55 9.38 -2.23 -17.76
CA GLU A 55 8.91 -1.04 -18.45
C GLU A 55 9.64 0.16 -17.84
N GLU A 56 10.34 0.91 -18.68
CA GLU A 56 11.01 2.16 -18.30
C GLU A 56 9.95 3.15 -17.81
N LYS A 57 9.70 3.20 -16.50
CA LYS A 57 9.04 4.34 -15.87
C LYS A 57 10.11 5.41 -15.69
N ASP A 58 9.81 6.61 -16.18
CA ASP A 58 10.71 7.76 -16.10
C ASP A 58 11.13 7.97 -14.63
N ALA A 59 12.41 7.76 -14.33
CA ALA A 59 12.94 7.74 -12.96
C ALA A 59 12.81 9.08 -12.22
N GLU A 60 12.37 10.13 -12.92
CA GLU A 60 12.05 11.43 -12.37
C GLU A 60 10.63 11.49 -11.76
N THR A 61 9.75 10.54 -12.10
CA THR A 61 8.43 10.45 -11.47
C THR A 61 8.56 9.88 -10.06
N MET A 62 7.93 10.50 -9.08
CA MET A 62 7.81 9.99 -7.72
C MET A 62 6.41 9.39 -7.56
N GLU A 63 6.31 8.17 -7.04
CA GLU A 63 5.04 7.48 -6.84
C GLU A 63 4.67 7.43 -5.35
N PRO A 64 3.45 7.85 -4.98
CA PRO A 64 3.01 7.82 -3.60
C PRO A 64 2.65 6.40 -3.16
N GLY A 65 2.95 6.09 -1.91
CA GLY A 65 2.68 4.81 -1.28
C GLY A 65 3.01 4.84 0.21
N PHE A 66 3.31 3.67 0.76
CA PHE A 66 3.71 3.54 2.17
C PHE A 66 4.64 2.34 2.36
N PHE A 67 5.44 2.38 3.41
CA PHE A 67 6.23 1.20 3.82
C PHE A 67 5.43 0.34 4.79
N PHE A 68 5.27 -0.94 4.46
CA PHE A 68 4.78 -1.97 5.36
C PHE A 68 5.95 -2.88 5.75
N GLY A 69 6.50 -2.65 6.95
CA GLY A 69 7.80 -3.22 7.31
C GLY A 69 8.90 -2.65 6.40
N SER A 70 9.61 -3.53 5.68
CA SER A 70 10.64 -3.13 4.70
C SER A 70 10.12 -3.08 3.25
N PHE A 71 8.83 -3.34 3.02
CA PHE A 71 8.25 -3.40 1.68
C PHE A 71 7.57 -2.07 1.33
N PHE A 72 7.93 -1.48 0.20
CA PHE A 72 7.19 -0.33 -0.33
C PHE A 72 5.93 -0.81 -1.07
N VAL A 73 4.78 -0.24 -0.72
CA VAL A 73 3.49 -0.52 -1.33
C VAL A 73 3.03 0.73 -2.09
N PRO A 74 3.19 0.78 -3.42
CA PRO A 74 2.70 1.91 -4.22
C PRO A 74 1.17 1.87 -4.30
N PHE A 75 0.52 3.03 -4.23
CA PHE A 75 -0.94 3.09 -4.28
C PHE A 75 -1.54 2.66 -5.62
N SER A 76 -0.77 2.75 -6.71
CA SER A 76 -1.20 2.29 -8.04
C SER A 76 -1.42 0.77 -8.12
N GLU A 77 -0.67 0.00 -7.34
CA GLU A 77 -0.76 -1.47 -7.28
C GLU A 77 -1.78 -1.96 -6.24
N VAL A 78 -2.41 -1.05 -5.49
CA VAL A 78 -3.48 -1.39 -4.55
C VAL A 78 -4.79 -1.55 -5.32
N MET A 79 -5.23 -2.79 -5.47
CA MET A 79 -6.48 -3.14 -6.16
C MET A 79 -7.68 -2.79 -5.29
N ARG A 80 -8.58 -1.93 -5.78
CA ARG A 80 -9.80 -1.52 -5.07
C ARG A 80 -10.78 -2.69 -4.91
N VAL A 81 -11.50 -2.72 -3.79
CA VAL A 81 -12.49 -3.76 -3.42
C VAL A 81 -13.90 -3.19 -3.31
#